data_AF-A0A1Y5Y8R7-F1
#
_entry.id   AF-A0A1Y5Y8R7-F1
#
_cell.length_a   1.000
_cell.length_b   1.000
_cell.length_c   1.000
_cell.angle_alpha   90.00
_cell.angle_beta   90.00
_cell.angle_gamma   90.00
#
_symmetry.space_group_name_H-M   'P 1'
#
loop_
_entity.id
_entity.type
_entity.pdbx_description
1 polymer ?
#
loop_
_entity_poly.entity_id
_entity_poly.type
_entity_poly.pdbx_seq_one_letter_code
_entity_poly.pdbx_strand_id
1 'polypeptide(L)'
;MPPFIPTTGTLCGQLDMVLTRTGSPDLVVEIDSAHQSRSMEKLQFAHAAGATATWIRWNYGTARKIPGIHVIDLISQTKRITRT
;
A
#
# COMPACT_ATOMS: atom_id res chain seq x y z
N MET A 1 8.68 -5.90 15.16
CA MET A 1 9.06 -6.30 13.79
C MET A 1 10.19 -5.37 13.36
N PRO A 2 11.37 -5.88 12.98
CA PRO A 2 12.45 -5.02 12.48
C PRO A 2 12.04 -4.39 11.14
N PRO A 3 12.57 -3.21 10.78
CA PRO A 3 12.28 -2.58 9.50
C PRO A 3 12.70 -3.52 8.36
N PHE A 4 11.93 -3.52 7.28
CA PHE A 4 12.37 -4.13 6.02
C PHE A 4 13.56 -3.32 5.49
N ILE A 5 14.74 -3.95 5.46
CA ILE A 5 15.98 -3.32 5.00
C ILE A 5 16.34 -3.93 3.64
N PRO A 6 16.25 -3.17 2.55
CA PRO A 6 16.76 -3.66 1.29
C PRO A 6 18.28 -3.69 1.22
N THR A 7 18.81 -4.68 0.51
CA THR A 7 20.25 -4.99 0.42
C THR A 7 21.09 -3.83 -0.10
N THR A 8 20.50 -2.90 -0.86
CA THR A 8 21.14 -1.65 -1.32
C THR A 8 20.09 -0.56 -1.48
N GLY A 9 19.85 0.25 -0.45
CA GLY A 9 18.96 1.41 -0.57
C GLY A 9 18.67 2.14 0.74
N THR A 10 18.37 3.44 0.63
CA THR A 10 17.87 4.30 1.71
C THR A 10 16.63 3.68 2.35
N LEU A 11 16.56 3.68 3.69
CA LEU A 11 15.39 3.20 4.43
C LEU A 11 14.12 3.88 3.89
N CYS A 12 13.24 3.11 3.23
CA CYS A 12 11.98 3.63 2.69
C CYS A 12 10.97 4.01 3.81
N GLY A 13 11.31 3.68 5.06
CA GLY A 13 10.47 3.85 6.25
C GLY A 13 9.77 2.55 6.62
N GLN A 14 9.09 2.57 7.76
CA GLN A 14 8.29 1.43 8.22
C GLN A 14 7.00 1.33 7.41
N LEU A 15 6.64 0.11 7.03
CA LEU A 15 5.36 -0.20 6.40
C LEU A 15 4.27 -0.30 7.47
N ASP A 16 3.05 0.15 7.16
CA ASP A 16 1.92 0.02 8.10
C ASP A 16 1.61 -1.45 8.41
N MET A 17 1.68 -2.31 7.39
CA MET A 17 1.45 -3.75 7.55
C MET A 17 2.23 -4.57 6.52
N VAL A 18 2.72 -5.72 6.98
CA VAL A 18 3.32 -6.78 6.15
C VAL A 18 2.75 -8.12 6.59
N LEU A 19 2.23 -8.91 5.64
CA LEU A 19 1.86 -10.30 5.85
C LEU A 19 2.77 -11.20 5.02
N THR A 20 3.52 -12.05 5.72
CA THR A 20 4.39 -13.05 5.10
C THR A 20 3.69 -14.40 5.08
N ARG A 21 3.76 -15.07 3.93
CA ARG A 21 3.20 -16.42 3.74
C ARG A 21 4.23 -17.31 3.06
N THR A 22 4.45 -18.50 3.60
CA THR A 22 5.35 -19.49 3.00
C THR A 22 4.91 -19.84 1.58
N GLY A 23 5.84 -19.74 0.61
CA GLY A 23 5.59 -20.12 -0.78
C GLY A 23 4.74 -19.12 -1.57
N SER A 24 4.56 -17.88 -1.08
CA SER A 24 3.86 -16.82 -1.79
C SER A 24 4.58 -15.47 -1.58
N PRO A 25 4.43 -14.51 -2.50
CA PRO A 25 4.90 -13.15 -2.26
C PRO A 25 4.33 -12.56 -0.98
N ASP A 26 5.13 -11.77 -0.27
CA ASP A 26 4.64 -10.99 0.88
C ASP A 26 3.56 -10.00 0.42
N LEU A 27 2.54 -9.80 1.25
CA LEU A 27 1.55 -8.74 1.08
C LEU A 27 1.98 -7.54 1.92
N VAL A 28 2.14 -6.39 1.26
CA VAL A 28 2.51 -5.13 1.90
C VAL A 28 1.37 -4.13 1.75
N VAL A 29 1.05 -3.42 2.83
CA VAL A 29 -0.06 -2.46 2.86
C VAL A 29 0.39 -1.13 3.47
N GLU A 30 0.02 -0.04 2.81
CA GLU A 30 -0.03 1.31 3.40
C GLU A 30 -1.49 1.79 3.45
N ILE A 31 -1.82 2.53 4.50
CA ILE A 31 -3.17 2.95 4.86
C ILE A 31 -3.17 4.47 5.04
N ASP A 32 -3.67 5.20 4.04
CA ASP A 32 -3.65 6.67 4.06
C ASP A 32 -5.05 7.29 3.93
N SER A 33 -5.30 8.38 4.65
CA SER A 33 -6.50 9.20 4.46
C SER A 33 -6.41 10.16 3.26
N ALA A 34 -5.29 10.20 2.54
CA ALA A 34 -5.09 11.01 1.34
C ALA A 34 -3.90 10.46 0.55
N HIS A 35 -3.60 11.05 -0.62
CA HIS A 35 -2.36 10.68 -1.33
C HIS A 35 -1.13 11.16 -0.57
N GLN A 36 -0.22 10.23 -0.24
CA GLN A 36 1.05 10.50 0.43
C GLN A 36 2.20 9.97 -0.43
N SER A 37 3.03 10.86 -0.97
CA SER A 37 4.14 10.49 -1.87
C SER A 37 5.09 9.46 -1.24
N ARG A 38 5.36 9.59 0.06
CA ARG A 38 6.23 8.66 0.79
C ARG A 38 5.65 7.26 0.88
N SER A 39 4.35 7.12 1.14
CA SER A 39 3.68 5.81 1.13
C SER A 39 3.77 5.16 -0.25
N MET A 40 3.73 5.97 -1.33
CA MET A 40 3.89 5.46 -2.69
C MET A 40 5.31 4.96 -2.96
N GLU A 41 6.33 5.68 -2.51
CA GLU A 41 7.72 5.25 -2.62
C GLU A 41 7.94 3.89 -1.94
N LYS A 42 7.37 3.70 -0.73
CA LYS A 42 7.42 2.41 -0.02
C LYS A 42 6.77 1.28 -0.80
N LEU A 43 5.57 1.51 -1.32
CA LEU A 43 4.83 0.49 -2.07
C LEU A 43 5.51 0.16 -3.41
N GLN A 44 6.05 1.16 -4.10
CA GLN A 44 6.85 0.95 -5.31
C GLN A 44 8.12 0.16 -5.01
N PHE A 45 8.79 0.47 -3.90
CA PHE A 45 9.95 -0.25 -3.42
C PHE A 45 9.61 -1.72 -3.12
N ALA A 46 8.55 -1.96 -2.35
CA ALA A 46 8.10 -3.31 -2.01
C ALA A 46 7.69 -4.11 -3.25
N HIS A 47 6.98 -3.49 -4.20
CA HIS A 47 6.62 -4.12 -5.47
C HIS A 47 7.86 -4.51 -6.28
N ALA A 48 8.85 -3.62 -6.39
CA ALA A 48 10.11 -3.90 -7.07
C ALA A 48 10.91 -5.03 -6.40
N ALA A 49 10.75 -5.21 -5.08
CA ALA A 49 11.32 -6.33 -4.33
C ALA A 49 10.52 -7.65 -4.46
N GLY A 50 9.44 -7.66 -5.25
CA GLY A 50 8.62 -8.85 -5.52
C GLY A 50 7.41 -9.02 -4.62
N ALA A 51 7.09 -8.05 -3.76
CA ALA A 51 5.91 -8.11 -2.92
C ALA A 51 4.62 -7.76 -3.68
N THR A 52 3.48 -8.23 -3.17
CA THR A 52 2.16 -7.74 -3.55
C THR A 52 1.88 -6.45 -2.79
N ALA A 53 1.98 -5.31 -3.46
CA ALA A 53 1.80 -3.99 -2.84
C ALA A 53 0.35 -3.51 -2.94
N THR A 54 -0.23 -3.11 -1.81
CA THR A 54 -1.61 -2.62 -1.71
C THR A 54 -1.67 -1.27 -1.00
N TRP A 55 -2.42 -0.33 -1.58
CA TRP A 55 -2.74 0.96 -0.97
C TRP A 55 -4.21 0.99 -0.59
N ILE A 56 -4.50 1.18 0.70
CA ILE A 56 -5.85 1.40 1.21
C ILE A 56 -6.01 2.89 1.49
N ARG A 57 -7.10 3.48 0.98
CA ARG A 57 -7.32 4.91 1.17
C ARG A 57 -8.78 5.33 1.33
N TRP A 58 -8.98 6.47 2.00
CA TRP A 58 -10.28 7.16 2.11
C TRP A 58 -10.14 8.68 1.98
N ASN A 59 -11.24 9.42 2.09
CA ASN A 59 -11.36 10.89 2.13
C ASN A 59 -11.30 11.71 0.82
N TYR A 60 -10.12 12.13 0.32
CA TYR A 60 -10.04 13.10 -0.81
C TYR A 60 -8.86 12.88 -1.76
N GLY A 61 -8.99 13.39 -2.99
CA GLY A 61 -7.97 13.41 -4.04
C GLY A 61 -8.07 12.25 -5.05
N THR A 62 -7.75 12.50 -6.32
CA THR A 62 -7.83 11.48 -7.38
C THR A 62 -6.80 10.38 -7.16
N ALA A 63 -7.24 9.12 -7.17
CA ALA A 63 -6.33 7.98 -7.19
C ALA A 63 -5.67 7.93 -8.57
N ARG A 64 -4.39 8.26 -8.68
CA ARG A 64 -3.64 7.93 -9.88
C ARG A 64 -3.42 6.41 -9.87
N LYS A 65 -3.74 5.73 -10.98
CA LYS A 65 -3.36 4.33 -11.15
C LYS A 65 -1.83 4.24 -11.19
N ILE A 66 -1.25 3.50 -10.26
CA ILE A 66 0.19 3.25 -10.19
C ILE A 66 0.42 1.80 -10.65
N PRO A 67 1.24 1.55 -11.68
CA PRO A 67 1.55 0.20 -12.12
C PRO A 67 2.08 -0.66 -10.98
N GLY A 68 1.57 -1.89 -10.85
CA GLY A 68 2.03 -2.84 -9.83
C GLY A 68 1.48 -2.64 -8.42
N ILE A 69 0.73 -1.56 -8.15
CA ILE A 69 0.12 -1.29 -6.85
C ILE A 69 -1.40 -1.50 -6.95
N HIS A 70 -1.93 -2.38 -6.11
CA HIS A 70 -3.36 -2.54 -5.93
C HIS A 70 -3.92 -1.38 -5.11
N VAL A 71 -5.05 -0.79 -5.52
CA VAL A 71 -5.68 0.33 -4.79
C VAL A 71 -7.05 -0.10 -4.31
N ILE A 72 -7.26 -0.01 -3.00
CA ILE A 72 -8.57 -0.15 -2.34
C ILE A 72 -9.03 1.26 -1.97
N ASP A 73 -9.88 1.84 -2.83
CA ASP A 73 -10.48 3.15 -2.60
C ASP A 73 -11.82 3.02 -1.87
N LEU A 74 -11.82 3.36 -0.58
CA LEU A 74 -13.00 3.24 0.27
C LEU A 74 -14.05 4.32 -0.02
N ILE A 75 -13.72 5.44 -0.68
CA ILE A 75 -14.71 6.49 -1.05
C ILE A 75 -15.61 5.99 -2.18
N SER A 76 -15.04 5.24 -3.13
CA SER A 76 -15.80 4.63 -4.22
C SER A 76 -16.81 3.57 -3.73
N GLN A 77 -16.60 3.03 -2.52
CA GLN A 77 -17.40 1.97 -1.90
C GLN A 77 -18.53 2.52 -1.02
N THR A 78 -18.44 3.77 -0.52
CA THR A 78 -19.44 4.35 0.41
C THR A 78 -20.80 4.66 -0.24
N LYS A 79 -20.91 4.68 -1.58
CA LYS A 79 -22.21 4.83 -2.26
C LYS A 79 -23.17 3.64 -2.05
N ARG A 80 -22.73 2.55 -1.41
CA ARG A 80 -23.49 1.30 -1.32
C ARG A 80 -24.02 0.94 0.07
N ILE A 81 -23.81 1.78 1.09
CA ILE A 81 -24.38 1.56 2.43
C ILE A 81 -25.49 2.59 2.69
N THR A 82 -26.59 2.46 1.97
CA THR A 82 -27.85 3.08 2.40
C THR A 82 -28.45 2.16 3.46
N ARG A 83 -28.28 2.52 4.73
CA ARG A 83 -29.07 1.92 5.81
C ARG A 83 -30.52 2.38 5.64
N THR A 84 -31.41 1.44 5.29
CA THR A 84 -32.86 1.53 5.52
C THR A 84 -33.17 1.61 7.00
#